data_AF-C0QDF9-F1
#
_entry.id   AF-C0QDF9-F1
#
_cell.length_a   1.000
_cell.length_b   1.000
_cell.length_c   1.000
_cell.angle_alpha   90.00
_cell.angle_beta   90.00
_cell.angle_gamma   90.00
#
_symmetry.space_group_name_H-M   'P 1'
#
loop_
_entity.id
_entity.type
_entity.pdbx_description
1 polymer ?
#
loop_
_entity_poly.entity_id
_entity_poly.type
_entity_poly.pdbx_seq_one_letter_code
_entity_poly.pdbx_strand_id
1 'polypeptide(L)'
;MQGAMMSRSDLYKITKFDPFENQLCRQIRNELSASLMDSIHRQDISILKAVAQRFSPDHVEPVLAQYIDNRITRYREVIAQIRPTTIPTHDTYAISLLLWDQELFFEVHEWIESKWLESRGAEKQLLQALIRAAGVYVHLEAGNPKRAERMAIKALPPLIQHKSLVPGYFNVDRLIASLEPLNSVPPKLGSGSDLLGAKYPPWNNSGAQM
;
A
#
# COMPACT_ATOMS: atom_id res chain seq x y z
N MET A 1 15.16 -32.71 42.51
CA MET A 1 15.78 -32.07 41.34
C MET A 1 14.66 -31.69 40.37
N GLN A 2 14.24 -30.42 40.40
CA GLN A 2 13.25 -29.87 39.48
C GLN A 2 13.95 -29.58 38.15
N GLY A 3 13.70 -30.42 37.14
CA GLY A 3 14.05 -30.11 35.77
C GLY A 3 13.10 -29.03 35.27
N ALA A 4 13.64 -27.86 34.97
CA ALA A 4 12.90 -26.74 34.42
C ALA A 4 12.19 -27.16 33.12
N MET A 5 10.85 -27.18 33.14
CA MET A 5 10.05 -27.11 31.93
C MET A 5 10.28 -25.72 31.34
N MET A 6 11.13 -25.63 30.30
CA MET A 6 11.10 -24.49 29.41
C MET A 6 9.70 -24.46 28.78
N SER A 7 8.92 -23.45 29.15
CA SER A 7 7.65 -23.15 28.49
C SER A 7 7.91 -22.93 26.99
N ARG A 8 7.05 -23.47 26.14
CA ARG A 8 7.05 -23.21 24.68
C ARG A 8 6.88 -21.72 24.33
N SER A 9 6.69 -20.84 25.30
CA SER A 9 6.47 -19.39 25.14
C SER A 9 7.73 -18.55 24.89
N ASP A 10 8.94 -19.08 25.06
CA ASP A 10 10.18 -18.32 24.83
C ASP A 10 10.73 -18.47 23.38
N LEU A 11 10.03 -19.21 22.52
CA LEU A 11 10.40 -19.40 21.13
C LEU A 11 9.90 -18.21 20.27
N TYR A 12 10.80 -17.22 20.15
CA TYR A 12 10.82 -16.07 19.25
C TYR A 12 9.98 -14.85 19.64
N LYS A 13 10.47 -14.12 20.65
CA LYS A 13 10.12 -12.70 20.84
C LYS A 13 10.33 -11.94 19.53
N ILE A 14 9.26 -11.40 18.96
CA ILE A 14 9.33 -10.60 17.73
C ILE A 14 9.71 -9.18 18.14
N THR A 15 10.92 -8.74 17.79
CA THR A 15 11.44 -7.40 18.11
C THR A 15 11.36 -6.42 16.95
N LYS A 16 11.10 -6.92 15.74
CA LYS A 16 10.90 -6.14 14.51
C LYS A 16 9.82 -6.81 13.68
N PHE A 17 8.93 -6.01 13.08
CA PHE A 17 7.99 -6.52 12.09
C PHE A 17 8.74 -6.84 10.79
N ASP A 18 8.83 -8.13 10.43
CA ASP A 18 9.54 -8.59 9.22
C ASP A 18 8.71 -9.64 8.46
N PRO A 19 7.92 -9.24 7.46
CA PRO A 19 7.10 -10.17 6.69
C PRO A 19 7.91 -11.03 5.71
N PHE A 20 9.22 -10.79 5.55
CA PHE A 20 10.09 -11.59 4.67
C PHE A 20 10.61 -12.84 5.38
N GLU A 21 10.94 -12.73 6.66
CA GLU A 21 11.55 -13.80 7.44
C GLU A 21 10.59 -14.42 8.49
N ASN A 22 9.50 -13.72 8.84
CA ASN A 22 8.55 -14.19 9.84
C ASN A 22 7.15 -14.46 9.25
N GLN A 23 6.66 -15.69 9.45
CA GLN A 23 5.37 -16.14 8.91
C GLN A 23 4.19 -15.37 9.49
N LEU A 24 4.18 -15.08 10.80
CA LEU A 24 3.11 -14.32 11.45
C LEU A 24 3.06 -12.88 10.94
N CYS A 25 4.21 -12.21 10.78
CA CYS A 25 4.27 -10.86 10.20
C CYS A 25 3.71 -10.86 8.77
N ARG A 26 4.06 -11.87 7.97
CA ARG A 26 3.54 -12.02 6.60
C ARG A 26 2.03 -12.21 6.59
N GLN A 27 1.52 -13.06 7.47
CA GLN A 27 0.09 -13.32 7.60
C GLN A 27 -0.66 -12.05 8.01
N ILE A 28 -0.20 -11.33 9.03
CA ILE A 28 -0.78 -10.05 9.48
C ILE A 28 -0.84 -9.06 8.32
N ARG A 29 0.28 -8.81 7.63
CA ARG A 29 0.33 -7.88 6.50
C ARG A 29 -0.65 -8.29 5.39
N ASN A 30 -0.63 -9.56 5.01
CA ASN A 30 -1.46 -10.05 3.89
C ASN A 30 -2.95 -9.96 4.23
N GLU A 31 -3.36 -10.35 5.45
CA GLU A 31 -4.76 -10.28 5.86
C GLU A 31 -5.24 -8.83 6.02
N LEU A 32 -4.40 -7.94 6.54
CA LEU A 32 -4.70 -6.50 6.61
C LEU A 32 -4.88 -5.92 5.20
N SER A 33 -3.94 -6.18 4.29
CA SER A 33 -4.03 -5.72 2.90
C SER A 33 -5.29 -6.22 2.19
N ALA A 34 -5.58 -7.53 2.29
CA ALA A 34 -6.79 -8.11 1.71
C ALA A 34 -8.06 -7.45 2.28
N SER A 35 -8.10 -7.21 3.59
CA SER A 35 -9.23 -6.53 4.24
C SER A 35 -9.40 -5.08 3.77
N LEU A 36 -8.31 -4.37 3.45
CA LEU A 36 -8.39 -3.05 2.85
C LEU A 36 -9.00 -3.10 1.46
N MET A 37 -8.59 -4.05 0.62
CA MET A 37 -9.14 -4.18 -0.73
C MET A 37 -10.64 -4.44 -0.70
N ASP A 38 -11.09 -5.33 0.19
CA ASP A 38 -12.51 -5.57 0.42
C ASP A 38 -13.24 -4.31 0.92
N SER A 39 -12.60 -3.57 1.83
CA SER A 39 -13.17 -2.35 2.41
C SER A 39 -13.30 -1.23 1.37
N ILE A 40 -12.36 -1.11 0.43
CA ILE A 40 -12.43 -0.16 -0.69
C ILE A 40 -13.58 -0.54 -1.62
N HIS A 41 -13.64 -1.81 -2.06
CA HIS A 41 -14.69 -2.27 -2.98
C HIS A 41 -16.10 -2.12 -2.40
N ARG A 42 -16.26 -2.42 -1.09
CA ARG A 42 -17.55 -2.37 -0.39
C ARG A 42 -17.86 -1.00 0.23
N GLN A 43 -16.88 -0.09 0.22
CA GLN A 43 -16.91 1.18 0.95
C GLN A 43 -17.27 1.01 2.45
N ASP A 44 -16.83 -0.08 3.07
CA ASP A 44 -17.14 -0.45 4.45
C ASP A 44 -15.87 -0.72 5.28
N ILE A 45 -15.70 0.03 6.37
CA ILE A 45 -14.55 -0.07 7.28
C ILE A 45 -14.71 -1.15 8.36
N SER A 46 -15.89 -1.77 8.48
CA SER A 46 -16.18 -2.74 9.53
C SER A 46 -15.24 -3.95 9.48
N ILE A 47 -14.88 -4.38 8.26
CA ILE A 47 -14.00 -5.51 7.97
C ILE A 47 -12.60 -5.27 8.57
N LEU A 48 -12.07 -4.05 8.43
CA LEU A 48 -10.77 -3.67 8.99
C LEU A 48 -10.69 -3.88 10.51
N LYS A 49 -11.77 -3.52 11.22
CA LYS A 49 -11.84 -3.66 12.69
C LYS A 49 -11.83 -5.14 13.09
N ALA A 50 -12.56 -5.98 12.39
CA ALA A 50 -12.62 -7.41 12.66
C ALA A 50 -11.25 -8.08 12.50
N VAL A 51 -10.51 -7.74 11.43
CA VAL A 51 -9.16 -8.30 11.18
C VAL A 51 -8.16 -7.82 12.24
N ALA A 52 -8.18 -6.53 12.60
CA ALA A 52 -7.30 -6.01 13.65
C ALA A 52 -7.56 -6.69 15.01
N GLN A 53 -8.83 -6.91 15.37
CA GLN A 53 -9.21 -7.59 16.61
C GLN A 53 -8.74 -9.04 16.67
N ARG A 54 -8.77 -9.77 15.54
CA ARG A 54 -8.24 -11.15 15.46
C ARG A 54 -6.77 -11.23 15.83
N PHE A 55 -6.00 -10.20 15.50
CA PHE A 55 -4.57 -10.11 15.82
C PHE A 55 -4.28 -9.31 17.10
N SER A 56 -5.30 -9.04 17.92
CA SER A 56 -5.18 -8.35 19.21
C SER A 56 -5.55 -9.23 20.42
N PRO A 57 -5.09 -10.49 20.57
CA PRO A 57 -5.27 -11.23 21.82
C PRO A 57 -4.48 -10.59 22.97
N ASP A 58 -4.81 -10.98 24.21
CA ASP A 58 -4.32 -10.39 25.47
C ASP A 58 -2.78 -10.31 25.64
N HIS A 59 -1.98 -10.88 24.74
CA HIS A 59 -0.50 -10.86 24.74
C HIS A 59 0.08 -10.83 23.31
N VAL A 60 -0.11 -9.73 22.59
CA VAL A 60 0.59 -9.49 21.31
C VAL A 60 1.88 -8.73 21.56
N GLU A 61 2.97 -9.15 20.92
CA GLU A 61 4.23 -8.42 20.99
C GLU A 61 4.03 -6.96 20.56
N PRO A 62 4.53 -5.96 21.32
CA PRO A 62 4.25 -4.54 21.05
C PRO A 62 4.54 -4.09 19.62
N VAL A 63 5.54 -4.69 18.97
CA VAL A 63 5.90 -4.37 17.58
C VAL A 63 4.83 -4.78 16.57
N LEU A 64 4.11 -5.86 16.83
CA LEU A 64 3.01 -6.31 15.97
C LEU A 64 1.78 -5.40 16.16
N ALA A 65 1.45 -5.06 17.42
CA ALA A 65 0.37 -4.13 17.72
C ALA A 65 0.60 -2.76 17.07
N GLN A 66 1.82 -2.22 17.22
CA GLN A 66 2.21 -0.95 16.58
C GLN A 66 2.06 -0.99 15.05
N TYR A 67 2.44 -2.09 14.41
CA TYR A 67 2.27 -2.27 12.97
C TYR A 67 0.79 -2.28 12.57
N ILE A 68 -0.03 -3.06 13.28
CA ILE A 68 -1.47 -3.17 13.02
C ILE A 68 -2.14 -1.79 13.17
N ASP A 69 -1.88 -1.08 14.27
CA ASP A 69 -2.46 0.23 14.54
C ASP A 69 -2.06 1.28 13.50
N ASN A 70 -0.78 1.27 13.09
CA ASN A 70 -0.29 2.13 12.01
C ASN A 70 -1.05 1.88 10.70
N ARG A 71 -1.21 0.61 10.32
CA ARG A 71 -1.91 0.24 9.08
C ARG A 71 -3.38 0.60 9.14
N ILE A 72 -4.08 0.29 10.23
CA ILE A 72 -5.51 0.64 10.40
C ILE A 72 -5.74 2.15 10.33
N THR A 73 -4.83 2.95 10.92
CA THR A 73 -4.92 4.41 10.85
C THR A 73 -4.82 4.89 9.41
N ARG A 74 -3.80 4.46 8.67
CA ARG A 74 -3.60 4.83 7.26
C ARG A 74 -4.74 4.34 6.35
N TYR A 75 -5.27 3.14 6.60
CA TYR A 75 -6.40 2.60 5.86
C TYR A 75 -7.67 3.45 6.03
N ARG A 76 -7.91 3.95 7.25
CA ARG A 76 -9.04 4.87 7.50
C ARG A 76 -8.89 6.17 6.72
N GLU A 77 -7.69 6.73 6.66
CA GLU A 77 -7.42 7.94 5.87
C GLU A 77 -7.67 7.73 4.37
N VAL A 78 -7.27 6.59 3.82
CA VAL A 78 -7.57 6.25 2.42
C VAL A 78 -9.08 6.15 2.18
N ILE A 79 -9.79 5.40 3.03
CA ILE A 79 -11.24 5.22 2.87
C ILE A 79 -12.01 6.54 3.07
N ALA A 80 -11.55 7.40 3.99
CA ALA A 80 -12.12 8.73 4.21
C ALA A 80 -11.97 9.65 2.99
N GLN A 81 -10.91 9.47 2.17
CA GLN A 81 -10.74 10.20 0.91
C GLN A 81 -11.58 9.62 -0.23
N ILE A 82 -11.78 8.29 -0.26
CA ILE A 82 -12.58 7.64 -1.30
C ILE A 82 -14.08 7.89 -1.10
N ARG A 83 -14.60 7.74 0.12
CA ARG A 83 -16.04 7.81 0.41
C ARG A 83 -16.78 9.06 -0.07
N PRO A 84 -16.27 10.30 0.13
CA PRO A 84 -16.98 11.49 -0.29
C PRO A 84 -16.83 11.80 -1.79
N THR A 85 -15.92 11.12 -2.48
CA THR A 85 -15.60 11.39 -3.89
C THR A 85 -16.35 10.44 -4.82
N THR A 86 -16.33 10.77 -6.11
CA THR A 86 -16.86 9.91 -7.18
C THR A 86 -15.80 8.94 -7.73
N ILE A 87 -14.70 8.72 -7.02
CA ILE A 87 -13.64 7.79 -7.44
C ILE A 87 -14.22 6.39 -7.60
N PRO A 88 -14.13 5.77 -8.80
CA PRO A 88 -14.55 4.40 -8.98
C PRO A 88 -13.69 3.47 -8.12
N THR A 89 -14.32 2.54 -7.40
CA THR A 89 -13.63 1.60 -6.50
C THR A 89 -12.72 0.60 -7.22
N HIS A 90 -12.69 0.60 -8.56
CA HIS A 90 -11.79 -0.20 -9.39
C HIS A 90 -10.78 0.66 -10.17
N ASP A 91 -10.70 1.98 -9.91
CA ASP A 91 -9.74 2.85 -10.57
C ASP A 91 -8.31 2.49 -10.13
N THR A 92 -7.52 1.96 -11.07
CA THR A 92 -6.15 1.51 -10.81
C THR A 92 -5.27 2.65 -10.31
N TYR A 93 -5.29 3.82 -10.94
CA TYR A 93 -4.33 4.88 -10.66
C TYR A 93 -4.76 5.78 -9.51
N ALA A 94 -6.05 6.12 -9.42
CA ALA A 94 -6.56 6.97 -8.34
C ALA A 94 -6.40 6.29 -6.98
N ILE A 95 -6.78 5.03 -6.86
CA ILE A 95 -6.64 4.29 -5.60
C ILE A 95 -5.16 4.03 -5.28
N SER A 96 -4.34 3.65 -6.28
CA SER A 96 -2.89 3.49 -6.07
C SER A 96 -2.22 4.77 -5.57
N LEU A 97 -2.66 5.93 -6.07
CA LEU A 97 -2.16 7.23 -5.62
C LEU A 97 -2.49 7.46 -4.14
N LEU A 98 -3.75 7.25 -3.73
CA LEU A 98 -4.16 7.43 -2.34
C LEU A 98 -3.40 6.47 -1.39
N LEU A 99 -3.21 5.23 -1.81
CA LEU A 99 -2.41 4.24 -1.07
C LEU A 99 -0.94 4.66 -0.98
N TRP A 100 -0.34 5.10 -2.09
CA TRP A 100 1.04 5.53 -2.15
C TRP A 100 1.31 6.74 -1.25
N ASP A 101 0.44 7.75 -1.28
CA ASP A 101 0.60 8.95 -0.47
C ASP A 101 0.38 8.68 1.03
N GLN A 102 -0.25 7.56 1.37
CA GLN A 102 -0.30 7.01 2.73
C GLN A 102 0.84 6.02 3.02
N GLU A 103 1.82 5.89 2.13
CA GLU A 103 2.98 5.00 2.25
C GLU A 103 2.56 3.54 2.49
N LEU A 104 1.50 3.10 1.81
CA LEU A 104 0.97 1.75 1.84
C LEU A 104 1.49 0.97 0.63
N PHE A 105 2.82 0.85 0.52
CA PHE A 105 3.46 0.34 -0.70
C PHE A 105 3.15 -1.14 -0.97
N PHE A 106 2.97 -1.94 0.07
CA PHE A 106 2.54 -3.32 -0.11
C PHE A 106 1.11 -3.37 -0.67
N GLU A 107 0.22 -2.51 -0.19
CA GLU A 107 -1.14 -2.41 -0.70
C GLU A 107 -1.18 -1.86 -2.13
N VAL A 108 -0.29 -0.92 -2.49
CA VAL A 108 -0.12 -0.49 -3.90
C VAL A 108 0.26 -1.66 -4.78
N HIS A 109 1.20 -2.50 -4.34
CA HIS A 109 1.60 -3.71 -5.05
C HIS A 109 0.39 -4.61 -5.32
N GLU A 110 -0.35 -4.97 -4.27
CA GLU A 110 -1.53 -5.85 -4.37
C GLU A 110 -2.64 -5.24 -5.24
N TRP A 111 -2.88 -3.93 -5.10
CA TRP A 111 -3.92 -3.23 -5.86
C TRP A 111 -3.65 -3.27 -7.36
N ILE A 112 -2.42 -2.91 -7.77
CA ILE A 112 -2.03 -2.86 -9.18
C ILE A 112 -1.91 -4.28 -9.78
N GLU A 113 -1.55 -5.29 -8.98
CA GLU A 113 -1.38 -6.66 -9.46
C GLU A 113 -2.65 -7.20 -10.13
N SER A 114 -3.83 -6.89 -9.59
CA SER A 114 -5.12 -7.29 -10.18
C SER A 114 -5.25 -6.84 -11.65
N LYS A 115 -5.03 -5.54 -11.91
CA LYS A 115 -5.07 -4.97 -13.27
C LYS A 115 -3.90 -5.46 -14.12
N TRP A 116 -2.72 -5.65 -13.51
CA TRP A 116 -1.55 -6.15 -14.22
C TRP A 116 -1.76 -7.55 -14.81
N LEU A 117 -2.41 -8.46 -14.08
CA LEU A 117 -2.72 -9.81 -14.55
C LEU A 117 -3.53 -9.79 -15.86
N GLU A 118 -4.49 -8.88 -15.97
CA GLU A 118 -5.39 -8.72 -17.13
C GLU A 118 -4.77 -7.91 -18.28
N SER A 119 -3.82 -7.02 -17.99
CA SER A 119 -3.19 -6.12 -18.96
C SER A 119 -2.25 -6.83 -19.95
N ARG A 120 -2.00 -6.17 -21.09
CA ARG A 120 -1.07 -6.61 -22.15
C ARG A 120 -0.24 -5.45 -22.68
N GLY A 121 0.82 -5.76 -23.43
CA GLY A 121 1.64 -4.75 -24.12
C GLY A 121 2.27 -3.71 -23.19
N ALA A 122 2.24 -2.44 -23.59
CA ALA A 122 2.83 -1.31 -22.87
C ALA A 122 2.22 -1.11 -21.48
N GLU A 123 0.90 -1.27 -21.34
CA GLU A 123 0.21 -1.17 -20.05
C GLU A 123 0.75 -2.22 -19.08
N LYS A 124 0.89 -3.48 -19.50
CA LYS A 124 1.44 -4.55 -18.63
C LYS A 124 2.86 -4.24 -18.16
N GLN A 125 3.69 -3.70 -19.04
CA GLN A 125 5.06 -3.32 -18.69
C GLN A 125 5.09 -2.15 -17.69
N LEU A 126 4.23 -1.14 -17.90
CA LEU A 126 4.09 0.00 -17.01
C LEU A 126 3.60 -0.42 -15.62
N LEU A 127 2.51 -1.19 -15.55
CA LEU A 127 1.96 -1.66 -14.28
C LEU A 127 2.95 -2.54 -13.54
N GLN A 128 3.68 -3.42 -14.24
CA GLN A 128 4.76 -4.19 -13.64
C GLN A 128 5.87 -3.29 -13.05
N ALA A 129 6.17 -2.18 -13.70
CA ALA A 129 7.17 -1.25 -13.21
C ALA A 129 6.68 -0.45 -12.00
N LEU A 130 5.39 -0.09 -11.93
CA LEU A 130 4.77 0.51 -10.73
C LEU A 130 4.75 -0.48 -9.55
N ILE A 131 4.41 -1.74 -9.80
CA ILE A 131 4.51 -2.84 -8.80
C ILE A 131 5.95 -2.94 -8.28
N ARG A 132 6.95 -2.89 -9.17
CA ARG A 132 8.36 -2.91 -8.78
C ARG A 132 8.74 -1.67 -7.97
N ALA A 133 8.29 -0.49 -8.38
CA ALA A 133 8.53 0.77 -7.68
C ALA A 133 7.97 0.74 -6.25
N ALA A 134 6.76 0.21 -6.05
CA ALA A 134 6.23 -0.02 -4.72
C ALA A 134 7.10 -1.00 -3.91
N GLY A 135 7.55 -2.08 -4.54
CA GLY A 135 8.49 -3.04 -3.94
C GLY A 135 9.85 -2.45 -3.54
N VAL A 136 10.33 -1.39 -4.21
CA VAL A 136 11.53 -0.63 -3.77
C VAL A 136 11.32 -0.12 -2.35
N TYR A 137 10.21 0.57 -2.10
CA TYR A 137 9.93 1.16 -0.79
C TYR A 137 9.59 0.12 0.27
N VAL A 138 8.92 -0.99 -0.08
CA VAL A 138 8.73 -2.13 0.83
C VAL A 138 10.09 -2.70 1.30
N HIS A 139 11.08 -2.80 0.40
CA HIS A 139 12.41 -3.26 0.77
C HIS A 139 13.21 -2.23 1.55
N LEU A 140 13.06 -0.93 1.28
CA LEU A 140 13.67 0.12 2.07
C LEU A 140 13.13 0.13 3.50
N GLU A 141 11.82 0.04 3.69
CA GLU A 141 11.16 -0.12 5.01
C GLU A 141 11.70 -1.32 5.78
N ALA A 142 11.97 -2.43 5.08
CA ALA A 142 12.53 -3.63 5.69
C ALA A 142 14.04 -3.54 5.98
N GLY A 143 14.74 -2.47 5.57
CA GLY A 143 16.19 -2.34 5.73
C GLY A 143 17.00 -3.16 4.71
N ASN A 144 16.44 -3.39 3.51
CA ASN A 144 17.02 -4.21 2.44
C ASN A 144 17.40 -3.37 1.19
N PRO A 145 18.33 -2.39 1.31
CA PRO A 145 18.63 -1.44 0.23
C PRO A 145 19.16 -2.10 -1.05
N LYS A 146 19.93 -3.19 -0.93
CA LYS A 146 20.42 -3.96 -2.09
C LYS A 146 19.29 -4.58 -2.92
N ARG A 147 18.19 -5.01 -2.28
CA ARG A 147 17.02 -5.53 -3.01
C ARG A 147 16.23 -4.38 -3.62
N ALA A 148 16.09 -3.28 -2.89
CA ALA A 148 15.45 -2.06 -3.36
C ALA A 148 16.13 -1.53 -4.63
N GLU A 149 17.46 -1.42 -4.64
CA GLU A 149 18.26 -0.98 -5.79
C GLU A 149 18.01 -1.83 -7.04
N ARG A 150 18.05 -3.17 -6.89
CA ARG A 150 17.77 -4.09 -8.02
C ARG A 150 16.35 -3.94 -8.56
N MET A 151 15.38 -3.60 -7.71
CA MET A 151 14.01 -3.35 -8.15
C MET A 151 13.90 -1.99 -8.85
N ALA A 152 14.57 -0.95 -8.35
CA ALA A 152 14.60 0.37 -8.97
C ALA A 152 15.18 0.32 -10.39
N ILE A 153 16.32 -0.37 -10.58
CA ILE A 153 16.94 -0.59 -11.91
C ILE A 153 15.95 -1.22 -12.89
N LYS A 154 15.09 -2.14 -12.42
CA LYS A 154 14.10 -2.82 -13.26
C LYS A 154 12.79 -2.05 -13.43
N ALA A 155 12.52 -1.08 -12.56
CA ALA A 155 11.33 -0.23 -12.62
C ALA A 155 11.55 0.97 -13.55
N LEU A 156 12.75 1.56 -13.56
CA LEU A 156 13.02 2.79 -14.30
C LEU A 156 12.76 2.70 -15.81
N PRO A 157 13.24 1.69 -16.57
CA PRO A 157 13.11 1.72 -18.03
C PRO A 157 11.65 1.73 -18.51
N PRO A 158 10.74 0.85 -18.02
CA PRO A 158 9.34 0.91 -18.46
C PRO A 158 8.60 2.15 -17.93
N LEU A 159 8.95 2.66 -16.75
CA LEU A 159 8.37 3.92 -16.25
C LEU A 159 8.71 5.08 -17.18
N ILE A 160 9.98 5.22 -17.56
CA ILE A 160 10.44 6.28 -18.48
C ILE A 160 9.79 6.12 -19.85
N GLN A 161 9.76 4.90 -20.37
CA GLN A 161 9.25 4.61 -21.71
C GLN A 161 7.74 4.87 -21.84
N HIS A 162 6.96 4.53 -20.81
CA HIS A 162 5.50 4.50 -20.88
C HIS A 162 4.81 5.53 -20.00
N LYS A 163 5.54 6.51 -19.46
CA LYS A 163 4.99 7.52 -18.53
C LYS A 163 3.78 8.30 -19.05
N SER A 164 3.65 8.47 -20.36
CA SER A 164 2.51 9.16 -20.98
C SER A 164 1.18 8.41 -20.84
N LEU A 165 1.20 7.12 -20.50
CA LEU A 165 0.00 6.33 -20.21
C LEU A 165 -0.51 6.56 -18.77
N VAL A 166 0.28 7.19 -17.90
CA VAL A 166 -0.11 7.48 -16.52
C VAL A 166 -0.96 8.76 -16.49
N PRO A 167 -2.12 8.77 -15.79
CA PRO A 167 -2.92 9.97 -15.65
C PRO A 167 -2.15 11.12 -14.97
N GLY A 168 -2.35 12.36 -15.42
CA GLY A 168 -1.58 13.51 -14.96
C GLY A 168 -1.70 13.86 -13.46
N TYR A 169 -2.73 13.36 -12.77
CA TYR A 169 -2.85 13.49 -11.31
C TYR A 169 -1.88 12.57 -10.53
N PHE A 170 -1.31 11.56 -11.19
CA PHE A 170 -0.32 10.64 -10.65
C PHE A 170 1.06 11.06 -11.17
N ASN A 171 1.85 11.75 -10.33
CA ASN A 171 3.11 12.35 -10.75
C ASN A 171 4.24 11.30 -10.90
N VAL A 172 4.23 10.59 -12.02
CA VAL A 172 5.23 9.56 -12.33
C VAL A 172 6.64 10.13 -12.52
N ASP A 173 6.79 11.38 -12.98
CA ASP A 173 8.09 12.02 -13.10
C ASP A 173 8.75 12.21 -11.72
N ARG A 174 7.97 12.58 -10.70
CA ARG A 174 8.46 12.66 -9.30
C ARG A 174 8.85 11.28 -8.76
N LEU A 175 8.13 10.23 -9.15
CA LEU A 175 8.49 8.86 -8.82
C LEU A 175 9.85 8.49 -9.44
N ILE A 176 10.01 8.69 -10.74
CA ILE A 176 11.25 8.41 -11.47
C ILE A 176 12.44 9.16 -10.83
N ALA A 177 12.30 10.46 -10.60
CA ALA A 177 13.33 11.29 -9.98
C ALA A 177 13.72 10.85 -8.56
N SER A 178 12.83 10.12 -7.86
CA SER A 178 13.13 9.57 -6.54
C SER A 178 13.77 8.18 -6.60
N LEU A 179 13.41 7.38 -7.61
CA LEU A 179 13.94 6.03 -7.81
C LEU A 179 15.37 6.04 -8.37
N GLU A 180 15.72 7.01 -9.23
CA GLU A 180 17.06 7.14 -9.80
C GLU A 180 18.19 7.23 -8.76
N PRO A 181 18.13 8.14 -7.76
CA PRO A 181 19.11 8.19 -6.67
C PRO A 181 18.82 7.20 -5.54
N LEU A 182 17.78 6.36 -5.67
CA LEU A 182 17.26 5.50 -4.60
C LEU A 182 16.99 6.29 -3.29
N ASN A 183 16.21 7.37 -3.39
CA ASN A 183 15.82 8.16 -2.24
C ASN A 183 15.07 7.30 -1.21
N SER A 184 15.55 7.29 0.03
CA SER A 184 14.92 6.53 1.12
C SER A 184 13.58 7.11 1.57
N VAL A 185 13.38 8.41 1.36
CA VAL A 185 12.11 9.09 1.60
C VAL A 185 11.24 8.93 0.36
N PRO A 186 10.06 8.29 0.48
CA PRO A 186 9.16 8.13 -0.65
C PRO A 186 8.56 9.48 -1.09
N PRO A 187 8.46 9.74 -2.41
CA PRO A 187 7.79 10.93 -2.90
C PRO A 187 6.28 10.83 -2.64
N LYS A 188 5.64 11.98 -2.36
CA LYS A 188 4.19 12.10 -2.53
C LYS A 188 3.88 12.32 -4.00
N LEU A 189 3.04 11.47 -4.58
CA LEU A 189 2.75 11.45 -6.01
C LEU A 189 1.54 12.30 -6.38
N GLY A 190 0.75 12.72 -5.40
CA GLY A 190 -0.31 13.70 -5.61
C GLY A 190 0.31 14.98 -6.18
N SER A 191 -0.25 15.47 -7.28
CA SER A 191 0.07 16.82 -7.74
C SER A 191 -0.32 17.81 -6.64
N GLY A 192 0.54 18.79 -6.33
CA GLY A 192 0.21 19.84 -5.34
C GLY A 192 -0.98 20.72 -5.77
N SER A 193 -1.41 20.62 -7.02
CA SER A 193 -2.74 20.99 -7.51
C SER A 193 -3.69 19.82 -7.30
N ASP A 194 -4.87 20.04 -6.72
CA ASP A 194 -5.90 19.03 -6.46
C ASP A 194 -6.53 18.49 -7.77
N LEU A 195 -5.73 17.90 -8.65
CA LEU A 195 -6.15 17.34 -9.94
C LEU A 195 -6.98 16.08 -9.75
N LEU A 196 -6.72 15.33 -8.67
CA LEU A 196 -7.53 14.17 -8.33
C LEU A 196 -8.93 14.61 -7.88
N GLY A 197 -9.05 15.60 -6.99
CA GLY A 197 -10.34 16.17 -6.59
C GLY A 197 -11.05 16.90 -7.73
N ALA A 198 -10.31 17.56 -8.63
CA ALA A 198 -10.90 18.14 -9.85
C ALA A 198 -11.47 17.07 -10.80
N LYS A 199 -10.81 15.90 -10.91
CA LYS A 199 -11.31 14.78 -11.71
C LYS A 199 -12.49 14.09 -11.04
N TYR A 200 -12.46 13.95 -9.72
CA TYR A 200 -13.46 13.26 -8.92
C TYR A 200 -14.00 14.17 -7.81
N PRO A 201 -14.79 15.20 -8.17
CA PRO A 201 -15.32 16.12 -7.18
C PRO A 201 -16.24 15.38 -6.19
N PRO A 202 -16.32 15.86 -4.95
CA PRO A 202 -17.29 15.33 -4.00
C PRO A 202 -18.71 15.53 -4.52
N TRP A 203 -19.59 14.60 -4.19
CA TRP A 203 -20.99 14.67 -4.62
C TRP A 203 -21.68 15.88 -3.97
N ASN A 204 -22.13 16.85 -4.79
CA ASN A 204 -22.76 18.07 -4.33
C ASN A 204 -24.28 17.98 -4.54
N ASN A 205 -25.06 18.02 -3.46
CA ASN A 205 -26.52 17.80 -3.49
C ASN A 205 -27.34 19.02 -4.01
N SER A 206 -26.70 19.95 -4.71
CA SER A 206 -27.25 21.25 -5.08
C SER A 206 -28.21 21.23 -6.29
N GLY A 207 -28.54 20.05 -6.82
CA GLY A 207 -29.41 19.88 -8.00
C GLY A 207 -30.78 19.26 -7.72
N ALA A 208 -31.11 18.90 -6.47
CA ALA A 208 -32.37 18.23 -6.12
C ALA A 208 -33.49 19.20 -5.69
N GLN A 209 -33.51 20.42 -6.23
CA GLN A 209 -34.62 21.35 -6.13
C GLN A 209 -34.93 21.93 -7.52
N MET A 210 -35.66 21.15 -8.32
CA MET A 210 -36.57 21.67 -9.35
C MET A 210 -37.86 20.85 -9.30
#